data_AF-A0A8B7IA85-F1
#
_entry.id   AF-A0A8B7IA85-F1
#
_cell.length_a   1.000
_cell.length_b   1.000
_cell.length_c   1.000
_cell.angle_alpha   90.00
_cell.angle_beta   90.00
_cell.angle_gamma   90.00
#
_symmetry.space_group_name_H-M   'P 1'
#
loop_
_entity.id
_entity.type
_entity.pdbx_description
1 polymer ?
#
loop_
_entity_poly.entity_id
_entity_poly.type
_entity_poly.pdbx_seq_one_letter_code
_entity_poly.pdbx_strand_id
1 'polypeptide(L)'
;MTSGELALYTLALLSSCQSPRRVRALGHTVDVLRRLQERTDEEVAYLGPPRACPLPDVVLPEKPKLKFMEKVPAVPKVRREPALGGGYLHWGHFEMMRLTIGRCMDPKTMFCEFGEVKAFLTQVARKLPFPAAAVSRDTLQRMREEEEEKRLHNQNPWTFERIVTANMLGMRKYLSPYDLKFKGRYWGKFFLKHRV
;
A
#
# COMPACT_ATOMS: atom_id res chain seq x y z
N MET A 1 -36.34 -8.19 21.30
CA MET A 1 -35.52 -7.31 22.15
C MET A 1 -34.07 -7.65 21.90
N THR A 2 -33.54 -7.25 20.75
CA THR A 2 -32.09 -7.23 20.52
C THR A 2 -31.46 -6.18 21.45
N SER A 3 -30.17 -6.29 21.74
CA SER A 3 -29.48 -5.31 22.59
C SER A 3 -29.63 -3.87 22.08
N GLY A 4 -29.71 -3.69 20.75
CA GLY A 4 -30.00 -2.41 20.10
C GLY A 4 -31.41 -1.88 20.38
N GLU A 5 -32.44 -2.73 20.26
CA GLU A 5 -33.83 -2.36 20.59
C GLU A 5 -33.97 -1.93 22.06
N LEU A 6 -33.26 -2.62 22.97
CA LEU A 6 -33.23 -2.30 24.40
C LEU A 6 -32.56 -0.95 24.67
N ALA A 7 -31.44 -0.65 24.00
CA ALA A 7 -30.73 0.63 24.13
C ALA A 7 -31.54 1.82 23.59
N LEU A 8 -32.24 1.65 22.46
CA LEU A 8 -33.13 2.67 21.93
C LEU A 8 -34.34 2.91 22.86
N TYR A 9 -34.89 1.85 23.44
CA TYR A 9 -36.00 1.93 24.38
C TYR A 9 -35.60 2.62 25.69
N THR A 10 -34.40 2.37 26.23
CA THR A 10 -33.89 3.04 27.43
C THR A 10 -33.58 4.51 27.19
N LEU A 11 -32.98 4.88 26.06
CA LEU A 11 -32.78 6.29 25.69
C LEU A 11 -34.11 7.05 25.53
N ALA A 12 -35.12 6.40 24.95
CA ALA A 12 -36.46 6.97 24.81
C ALA A 12 -37.18 7.11 26.17
N LEU A 13 -36.98 6.16 27.10
CA LEU A 13 -37.52 6.25 28.48
C LEU A 13 -36.83 7.33 29.32
N LEU A 14 -35.51 7.49 29.17
CA LEU A 14 -34.73 8.50 29.90
C LEU A 14 -35.08 9.94 29.46
N SER A 15 -35.67 10.12 28.27
CA SER A 15 -35.94 11.44 27.70
C SER A 15 -37.33 12.01 27.99
N SER A 16 -38.38 11.23 28.31
CA SER A 16 -39.66 11.70 28.90
C SER A 16 -40.67 10.56 29.17
N CYS A 17 -41.37 10.61 30.30
CA CYS A 17 -42.17 9.54 30.93
C CYS A 17 -43.49 9.09 30.25
N GLN A 18 -43.54 8.82 28.94
CA GLN A 18 -44.65 8.08 28.31
C GLN A 18 -44.14 7.04 27.32
N SER A 19 -44.97 6.02 27.04
CA SER A 19 -44.63 4.95 26.10
C SER A 19 -44.06 5.52 24.77
N PRO A 20 -42.81 5.19 24.40
CA PRO A 20 -42.07 5.90 23.34
C PRO A 20 -42.66 5.74 21.92
N ARG A 21 -43.62 4.83 21.75
CA ARG A 21 -44.39 4.64 20.51
C ARG A 21 -45.53 5.64 20.32
N ARG A 22 -45.95 6.34 21.37
CA ARG A 22 -47.09 7.27 21.35
C ARG A 22 -46.75 8.53 22.14
N VAL A 23 -45.78 9.29 21.65
CA VAL A 23 -45.45 10.60 22.20
C VAL A 23 -46.25 11.66 21.46
N ARG A 24 -47.04 12.46 22.18
CA ARG A 24 -47.80 13.57 21.57
C ARG A 24 -46.95 14.83 21.59
N ALA A 25 -46.59 15.33 20.41
CA ALA A 25 -45.89 16.60 20.24
C ALA A 25 -46.62 17.43 19.17
N LEU A 26 -46.89 18.72 19.45
CA LEU A 26 -47.53 19.66 18.50
C LEU A 26 -48.86 19.15 17.91
N GLY A 27 -49.67 18.43 18.69
CA GLY A 27 -50.97 17.89 18.24
C GLY A 27 -50.89 16.58 17.43
N HIS A 28 -49.70 16.06 17.17
CA HIS A 28 -49.50 14.81 16.43
C HIS A 28 -48.89 13.72 17.31
N THR A 29 -49.27 12.46 17.09
CA THR A 29 -48.63 11.29 17.70
C THR A 29 -47.39 10.91 16.90
N VAL A 30 -46.22 10.98 17.53
CA VAL A 30 -44.92 10.66 16.95
C VAL A 30 -44.39 9.38 17.59
N ASP A 31 -43.95 8.45 16.75
CA ASP A 31 -43.23 7.25 17.18
C ASP A 31 -41.72 7.56 17.23
N VAL A 32 -41.21 7.74 18.44
CA VAL A 32 -39.82 8.14 18.67
C VAL A 32 -38.86 6.99 18.33
N LEU A 33 -39.29 5.73 18.49
CA LEU A 33 -38.45 4.57 18.17
C LEU A 33 -38.14 4.50 16.68
N ARG A 34 -39.15 4.75 15.83
CA ARG A 34 -38.98 4.73 14.38
C ARG A 34 -38.03 5.83 13.91
N ARG A 35 -38.16 7.03 14.48
CA ARG A 35 -37.28 8.17 14.17
C ARG A 35 -35.84 7.95 14.61
N LEU A 36 -35.65 7.39 15.81
CA LEU A 36 -34.31 7.07 16.29
C LEU A 36 -33.68 5.97 15.45
N GLN A 37 -34.44 4.93 15.10
CA GLN A 37 -33.99 3.85 14.21
C GLN A 37 -33.57 4.38 12.84
N GLU A 38 -34.42 5.19 12.18
CA GLU A 38 -34.12 5.84 10.90
C GLU A 38 -32.81 6.63 10.97
N ARG A 39 -32.61 7.44 12.02
CA ARG A 39 -31.40 8.24 12.18
C ARG A 39 -30.16 7.40 12.48
N THR A 40 -30.28 6.34 13.27
CA THR A 40 -29.17 5.40 13.50
C THR A 40 -28.82 4.65 12.23
N ASP A 41 -29.80 4.27 11.40
CA ASP A 41 -29.55 3.59 10.12
C ASP A 41 -28.88 4.55 9.12
N GLU A 42 -29.26 5.83 9.09
CA GLU A 42 -28.59 6.88 8.30
C GLU A 42 -27.14 7.12 8.77
N GLU A 43 -26.90 7.20 10.09
CA GLU A 43 -25.55 7.37 10.64
C GLU A 43 -24.68 6.12 10.40
N VAL A 44 -25.24 4.92 10.52
CA VAL A 44 -24.54 3.65 10.22
C VAL A 44 -24.25 3.53 8.71
N ALA A 45 -25.15 4.00 7.83
CA ALA A 45 -24.90 4.06 6.39
C ALA A 45 -23.77 5.03 6.04
N TYR A 46 -23.66 6.17 6.73
CA TYR A 46 -22.57 7.14 6.57
C TYR A 46 -21.22 6.59 7.05
N LEU A 47 -21.22 5.76 8.10
CA LEU A 47 -20.02 5.07 8.58
C LEU A 47 -19.55 3.94 7.65
N GLY A 48 -20.34 3.62 6.62
CA GLY A 48 -20.12 2.51 5.70
C GLY A 48 -20.38 1.16 6.38
N PRO A 49 -20.50 0.07 5.60
CA PRO A 49 -20.54 -1.26 6.19
C PRO A 49 -19.29 -1.45 7.07
N PRO A 50 -19.40 -2.13 8.24
CA PRO A 50 -18.20 -2.53 8.97
C PRO A 50 -17.26 -3.18 7.97
N ARG A 51 -15.98 -2.85 8.02
CA ARG A 51 -14.95 -3.48 7.18
C ARG A 51 -14.93 -4.97 7.52
N ALA A 52 -15.85 -5.73 6.93
CA ALA A 52 -15.88 -7.16 7.00
C ALA A 52 -14.52 -7.59 6.48
N CYS A 53 -13.79 -8.38 7.29
CA CYS A 53 -12.48 -8.91 6.92
C CYS A 53 -12.57 -9.45 5.49
N PRO A 54 -12.03 -8.72 4.50
CA PRO A 54 -11.94 -9.28 3.17
C PRO A 54 -10.87 -10.35 3.28
N LEU A 55 -10.94 -11.39 2.46
CA LEU A 55 -10.03 -12.54 2.43
C LEU A 55 -10.44 -13.76 3.28
N PRO A 56 -11.62 -14.36 3.02
CA PRO A 56 -11.87 -15.76 3.39
C PRO A 56 -10.89 -16.74 2.70
N ASP A 57 -10.27 -16.33 1.59
CA ASP A 57 -9.45 -17.21 0.74
C ASP A 57 -7.93 -17.15 1.03
N VAL A 58 -7.47 -16.29 1.94
CA VAL A 58 -6.04 -16.15 2.24
C VAL A 58 -5.69 -16.98 3.47
N VAL A 59 -5.15 -18.18 3.23
CA VAL A 59 -4.63 -19.05 4.28
C VAL A 59 -3.19 -18.67 4.60
N LEU A 60 -2.92 -18.37 5.87
CA LEU A 60 -1.55 -18.11 6.35
C LEU A 60 -0.75 -19.42 6.38
N PRO A 61 0.52 -19.42 5.89
CA PRO A 61 1.37 -20.59 5.96
C PRO A 61 1.79 -20.90 7.41
N GLU A 62 2.11 -22.17 7.71
CA GLU A 62 2.53 -22.63 9.06
C GLU A 62 3.74 -21.86 9.63
N LYS A 63 4.58 -21.31 8.74
CA LYS A 63 5.74 -20.48 9.09
C LYS A 63 5.58 -19.07 8.51
N PRO A 64 4.82 -18.19 9.18
CA PRO A 64 4.51 -16.85 8.67
C PRO A 64 5.67 -15.87 8.82
N LYS A 65 6.66 -16.16 9.68
CA LYS A 65 7.83 -15.32 9.90
C LYS A 65 8.90 -15.57 8.84
N LEU A 66 9.61 -14.51 8.47
CA LEU A 66 10.75 -14.57 7.55
C LEU A 66 11.84 -15.51 8.09
N LYS A 67 12.29 -16.44 7.23
CA LYS A 67 13.37 -17.38 7.55
C LYS A 67 14.64 -16.60 7.88
N PHE A 68 15.33 -17.05 8.92
CA PHE A 68 16.68 -16.58 9.19
C PHE A 68 17.60 -16.96 8.01
N MET A 69 18.41 -16.01 7.56
CA MET A 69 19.41 -16.25 6.53
C MET A 69 20.76 -16.38 7.20
N GLU A 70 21.41 -17.54 7.04
CA GLU A 70 22.79 -17.73 7.50
C GLU A 70 23.73 -16.77 6.77
N LYS A 71 24.73 -16.28 7.51
CA LYS A 71 25.75 -15.37 6.99
C LYS A 71 26.76 -16.17 6.16
N VAL A 72 26.58 -16.28 4.84
CA VAL A 72 27.53 -17.02 3.98
C VAL A 72 27.77 -16.32 2.62
N PRO A 73 28.97 -16.48 2.00
CA PRO A 73 29.65 -17.76 1.82
C PRO A 73 30.94 -17.92 2.66
N ALA A 74 31.31 -19.19 2.91
CA ALA A 74 32.63 -19.62 3.35
C ALA A 74 33.72 -19.40 2.27
N VAL A 75 33.37 -18.73 1.17
CA VAL A 75 34.26 -18.37 0.07
C VAL A 75 34.57 -16.87 0.19
N PRO A 76 35.85 -16.48 0.27
CA PRO A 76 36.22 -15.07 0.36
C PRO A 76 35.81 -14.34 -0.93
N LYS A 77 34.96 -13.32 -0.81
CA LYS A 77 34.61 -12.44 -1.93
C LYS A 77 35.81 -11.57 -2.29
N VAL A 78 36.36 -11.74 -3.49
CA VAL A 78 37.58 -11.08 -3.99
C VAL A 78 37.38 -9.58 -4.28
N ARG A 79 36.14 -9.09 -4.46
CA ARG A 79 35.85 -7.65 -4.64
C ARG A 79 34.49 -7.29 -4.04
N ARG A 80 34.47 -6.29 -3.15
CA ARG A 80 33.22 -5.76 -2.55
C ARG A 80 32.74 -4.60 -3.42
N GLU A 81 31.74 -4.84 -4.26
CA GLU A 81 31.04 -3.73 -4.91
C GLU A 81 30.20 -2.99 -3.86
N PRO A 82 30.16 -1.64 -3.89
CA PRO A 82 29.38 -0.88 -2.95
C PRO A 82 27.89 -1.18 -3.14
N ALA A 83 27.17 -1.37 -2.02
CA ALA A 83 25.74 -1.69 -1.96
C ALA A 83 24.79 -0.60 -2.50
N LEU A 84 25.29 0.32 -3.32
CA LEU A 84 24.58 1.49 -3.83
C LEU A 84 23.69 1.18 -5.05
N GLY A 85 23.72 -0.05 -5.57
CA GLY A 85 22.90 -0.52 -6.68
C GLY A 85 21.96 -1.66 -6.26
N GLY A 86 20.74 -1.67 -6.81
CA GLY A 86 19.79 -2.76 -6.60
C GLY A 86 20.39 -4.09 -7.07
N GLY A 87 20.51 -5.06 -6.15
CA GLY A 87 21.07 -6.40 -6.43
C GLY A 87 22.19 -6.82 -5.49
N TYR A 88 22.87 -5.89 -4.82
CA TYR A 88 23.99 -6.18 -3.91
C TYR A 88 23.68 -5.73 -2.48
N LEU A 89 22.73 -6.40 -1.83
CA LEU A 89 22.49 -6.21 -0.40
C LEU A 89 23.45 -7.10 0.40
N HIS A 90 24.18 -6.50 1.34
CA HIS A 90 24.89 -7.26 2.36
C HIS A 90 23.93 -8.01 3.30
N TRP A 91 24.43 -9.09 3.90
CA TRP A 91 23.72 -9.88 4.92
C TRP A 91 23.08 -9.00 6.01
N GLY A 92 23.78 -7.94 6.45
CA GLY A 92 23.24 -7.00 7.44
C GLY A 92 21.97 -6.28 7.01
N HIS A 93 21.78 -6.00 5.71
CA HIS A 93 20.53 -5.41 5.21
C HIS A 93 19.38 -6.42 5.24
N PHE A 94 19.63 -7.69 4.91
CA PHE A 94 18.63 -8.75 5.00
C PHE A 94 18.21 -8.99 6.46
N GLU A 95 19.17 -9.04 7.38
CA GLU A 95 18.86 -9.19 8.81
C GLU A 95 18.13 -7.94 9.35
N MET A 96 18.50 -6.74 8.90
CA MET A 96 17.76 -5.51 9.23
C MET A 96 16.30 -5.57 8.76
N MET A 97 16.04 -6.02 7.53
CA MET A 97 14.68 -6.22 7.03
C MET A 97 13.92 -7.25 7.86
N ARG A 98 14.54 -8.41 8.11
CA ARG A 98 13.95 -9.53 8.87
C ARG A 98 13.55 -9.09 10.27
N LEU A 99 14.44 -8.40 10.98
CA LEU A 99 14.20 -7.90 12.33
C LEU A 99 13.15 -6.79 12.36
N THR A 100 13.18 -5.87 11.40
CA THR A 100 12.19 -4.77 11.34
C THR A 100 10.80 -5.33 11.07
N ILE A 101 10.66 -6.24 10.11
CA ILE A 101 9.37 -6.89 9.79
C ILE A 101 8.92 -7.77 10.96
N GLY A 102 9.81 -8.59 11.51
CA GLY A 102 9.49 -9.52 12.60
C GLY A 102 9.12 -8.84 13.93
N ARG A 103 9.51 -7.57 14.13
CA ARG A 103 9.08 -6.76 15.29
C ARG A 103 7.73 -6.08 15.07
N CYS A 104 7.36 -5.81 13.82
CA CYS A 104 6.12 -5.12 13.48
C CYS A 104 4.98 -6.06 13.09
N MET A 105 5.26 -7.36 12.88
CA MET A 105 4.29 -8.34 12.39
C MET A 105 3.93 -9.37 13.46
N ASP A 106 2.65 -9.40 13.85
CA ASP A 106 2.08 -10.43 14.71
C ASP A 106 1.22 -11.41 13.90
N PRO A 107 1.67 -12.67 13.69
CA PRO A 107 1.01 -13.59 12.75
C PRO A 107 -0.36 -14.11 13.22
N LYS A 108 -0.70 -13.94 14.49
CA LYS A 108 -1.97 -14.43 15.07
C LYS A 108 -3.07 -13.37 15.06
N THR A 109 -2.71 -12.10 14.98
CA THR A 109 -3.62 -10.96 15.19
C THR A 109 -3.70 -10.05 13.97
N MET A 110 -2.65 -10.00 13.14
CA MET A 110 -2.53 -9.00 12.08
C MET A 110 -3.07 -9.49 10.74
N PHE A 111 -4.25 -9.00 10.35
CA PHE A 111 -4.72 -9.00 8.96
C PHE A 111 -4.23 -7.72 8.29
N CYS A 112 -3.48 -7.84 7.21
CA CYS A 112 -2.66 -6.73 6.72
C CYS A 112 -3.38 -5.92 5.63
N GLU A 113 -4.02 -4.82 6.00
CA GLU A 113 -4.31 -3.76 5.02
C GLU A 113 -3.01 -3.02 4.66
N PHE A 114 -2.89 -2.57 3.41
CA PHE A 114 -1.69 -1.83 2.97
C PHE A 114 -1.46 -0.55 3.79
N GLY A 115 -2.52 0.08 4.32
CA GLY A 115 -2.41 1.27 5.16
C GLY A 115 -1.55 1.05 6.41
N GLU A 116 -1.76 -0.06 7.11
CA GLU A 116 -1.01 -0.42 8.31
C GLU A 116 0.44 -0.81 7.96
N VAL A 117 0.59 -1.57 6.87
CA VAL A 117 1.89 -2.11 6.46
C VAL A 117 2.82 -1.05 5.89
N LYS A 118 2.27 -0.02 5.24
CA LYS A 118 3.03 1.03 4.57
C LYS A 118 3.97 1.76 5.53
N ALA A 119 3.55 2.01 6.77
CA ALA A 119 4.35 2.77 7.73
C ALA A 119 5.68 2.07 8.05
N PHE A 120 5.64 0.78 8.43
CA PHE A 120 6.87 0.06 8.76
C PHE A 120 7.68 -0.29 7.51
N LEU A 121 7.06 -0.60 6.36
CA LEU A 121 7.80 -0.82 5.12
C LEU A 121 8.54 0.44 4.66
N THR A 122 7.98 1.63 4.91
CA THR A 122 8.66 2.89 4.65
C THR A 122 9.89 3.06 5.54
N GLN A 123 9.84 2.62 6.81
CA GLN A 123 11.02 2.62 7.68
C GLN A 123 12.12 1.69 7.16
N VAL A 124 11.74 0.50 6.67
CA VAL A 124 12.68 -0.44 6.04
C VAL A 124 13.29 0.20 4.79
N ALA A 125 12.47 0.79 3.92
CA ALA A 125 12.91 1.43 2.69
C ALA A 125 13.93 2.54 2.93
N ARG A 126 13.76 3.35 3.98
CA ARG A 126 14.71 4.41 4.36
C ARG A 126 16.06 3.89 4.84
N LYS A 127 16.12 2.67 5.38
CA LYS A 127 17.36 2.04 5.85
C LYS A 127 18.15 1.37 4.72
N LEU A 128 17.60 1.31 3.51
CA LEU A 128 18.28 0.71 2.37
C LEU A 128 19.27 1.70 1.74
N PRO A 129 20.38 1.19 1.20
CA PRO A 129 21.43 2.01 0.58
C PRO A 129 21.03 2.57 -0.81
N PHE A 130 19.79 2.37 -1.24
CA PHE A 130 19.25 2.81 -2.53
C PHE A 130 17.81 3.33 -2.35
N PRO A 131 17.32 4.18 -3.27
CA PRO A 131 15.95 4.69 -3.19
C PRO A 131 14.94 3.56 -3.34
N ALA A 132 14.23 3.26 -2.25
CA ALA A 132 13.19 2.23 -2.20
C ALA A 132 11.84 2.85 -1.80
N ALA A 133 10.75 2.24 -2.24
CA ALA A 133 9.40 2.64 -1.89
C ALA A 133 8.53 1.40 -1.62
N ALA A 134 7.66 1.49 -0.62
CA ALA A 134 6.65 0.47 -0.35
C ALA A 134 5.49 0.64 -1.33
N VAL A 135 5.17 -0.42 -2.08
CA VAL A 135 4.11 -0.43 -3.10
C VAL A 135 3.19 -1.63 -2.89
N SER A 136 1.89 -1.42 -3.05
CA SER A 136 0.88 -2.47 -3.21
C SER A 136 0.69 -2.83 -4.68
N ARG A 137 -0.03 -3.93 -4.96
CA ARG A 137 -0.40 -4.33 -6.33
C ARG A 137 -1.09 -3.20 -7.10
N ASP A 138 -2.09 -2.57 -6.49
CA ASP A 138 -2.87 -1.51 -7.13
C ASP A 138 -2.04 -0.24 -7.35
N THR A 139 -1.25 0.15 -6.35
CA THR A 139 -0.37 1.33 -6.50
C THR A 139 0.70 1.11 -7.56
N LEU A 140 1.26 -0.10 -7.66
CA LEU A 140 2.24 -0.44 -8.69
C LEU A 140 1.61 -0.43 -10.09
N GLN A 141 0.37 -0.90 -10.21
CA GLN A 141 -0.36 -0.86 -11.46
C GLN A 141 -0.61 0.59 -11.92
N ARG A 142 -1.10 1.46 -11.02
CA ARG A 142 -1.26 2.89 -11.30
C ARG A 142 0.05 3.55 -11.73
N MET A 143 1.16 3.22 -11.06
CA MET A 143 2.48 3.74 -11.46
C MET A 143 2.87 3.33 -12.89
N ARG A 144 2.50 2.11 -13.33
CA ARG A 144 2.75 1.64 -14.71
C ARG A 144 1.84 2.36 -15.70
N GLU A 145 0.56 2.49 -15.39
CA GLU A 145 -0.42 3.20 -16.22
C GLU A 145 -0.03 4.66 -16.40
N GLU A 146 0.34 5.36 -15.32
CA GLU A 146 0.85 6.75 -15.38
C GLU A 146 2.12 6.87 -16.23
N GLU A 147 3.01 5.87 -16.19
CA GLU A 147 4.20 5.85 -17.05
C GLU A 147 3.82 5.68 -18.52
N GLU A 148 2.85 4.83 -18.84
CA GLU A 148 2.36 4.62 -20.19
C GLU A 148 1.62 5.85 -20.73
N GLU A 149 0.76 6.47 -19.90
CA GLU A 149 0.08 7.73 -20.23
C GLU A 149 1.09 8.83 -20.55
N LYS A 150 2.15 8.98 -19.75
CA LYS A 150 3.23 9.94 -20.04
C LYS A 150 3.92 9.65 -21.36
N ARG A 151 4.10 8.37 -21.71
CA ARG A 151 4.69 7.96 -23.01
C ARG A 151 3.77 8.31 -24.17
N LEU A 152 2.48 8.06 -24.03
CA LEU A 152 1.47 8.32 -25.06
C LEU A 152 1.20 9.82 -25.24
N HIS A 153 1.16 10.56 -24.13
CA HIS A 153 0.90 12.00 -24.11
C HIS A 153 2.17 12.84 -24.34
N ASN A 154 3.31 12.21 -24.63
CA ASN A 154 4.54 12.93 -24.91
C ASN A 154 4.42 13.73 -26.23
N GLN A 155 4.29 15.06 -26.11
CA GLN A 155 4.20 15.96 -27.26
C GLN A 155 5.51 16.07 -28.04
N ASN A 156 6.64 15.69 -27.42
CA ASN A 156 7.94 15.77 -28.09
C ASN A 156 8.07 14.66 -29.15
N PRO A 157 8.23 15.01 -30.44
CA PRO A 157 8.38 14.02 -31.52
C PRO A 157 9.71 13.26 -31.46
N TRP A 158 10.66 13.72 -30.64
CA TRP A 158 11.99 13.16 -30.48
C TRP A 158 12.09 12.34 -29.18
N THR A 159 11.87 11.04 -29.28
CA THR A 159 12.08 10.11 -28.17
C THR A 159 13.52 9.60 -28.13
N PHE A 160 14.05 9.35 -26.93
CA PHE A 160 15.41 8.81 -26.76
C PHE A 160 15.55 7.47 -27.48
N GLU A 161 14.56 6.59 -27.34
CA GLU A 161 14.52 5.30 -28.02
C GLU A 161 14.70 5.46 -29.54
N ARG A 162 13.98 6.39 -30.18
CA ARG A 162 14.06 6.64 -31.62
C ARG A 162 15.42 7.14 -32.07
N ILE A 163 16.00 8.09 -31.35
CA ILE A 163 17.30 8.70 -31.68
C ILE A 163 18.42 7.63 -31.64
N VAL A 164 18.43 6.83 -30.58
CA VAL A 164 19.50 5.85 -30.34
C VAL A 164 19.37 4.63 -31.26
N THR A 165 18.14 4.14 -31.46
CA THR A 165 17.87 3.03 -32.38
C THR A 165 18.21 3.39 -33.82
N ALA A 166 17.88 4.60 -34.28
CA ALA A 166 18.25 5.05 -35.63
C ALA A 166 19.70 5.55 -35.76
N ASN A 167 20.48 5.58 -34.67
CA ASN A 167 21.84 6.15 -34.63
C ASN A 167 21.91 7.56 -35.23
N MET A 168 20.91 8.40 -34.94
CA MET A 168 20.89 9.77 -35.45
C MET A 168 22.12 10.53 -34.94
N LEU A 169 22.71 11.37 -35.80
CA LEU A 169 23.90 12.18 -35.49
C LEU A 169 25.12 11.37 -35.00
N GLY A 170 25.16 10.05 -35.23
CA GLY A 170 26.25 9.20 -34.76
C GLY A 170 26.30 9.03 -33.23
N MET A 171 25.18 9.25 -32.53
CA MET A 171 25.09 9.24 -31.07
C MET A 171 25.58 7.94 -30.41
N ARG A 172 25.52 6.80 -31.11
CA ARG A 172 26.03 5.52 -30.58
C ARG A 172 27.51 5.53 -30.26
N LYS A 173 28.30 6.46 -30.81
CA LYS A 173 29.72 6.63 -30.44
C LYS A 173 29.89 7.00 -28.96
N TYR A 174 28.91 7.67 -28.36
CA TYR A 174 28.96 8.18 -27.00
C TYR A 174 28.09 7.38 -26.01
N LEU A 175 27.27 6.46 -26.50
CA LEU A 175 26.32 5.69 -25.70
C LEU A 175 26.82 4.28 -25.44
N SER A 176 26.36 3.71 -24.33
CA SER A 176 26.61 2.31 -24.03
C SER A 176 25.67 1.41 -24.83
N PRO A 177 26.09 0.18 -25.19
CA PRO A 177 25.17 -0.82 -25.77
C PRO A 177 23.94 -1.09 -24.87
N TYR A 178 24.09 -0.93 -23.55
CA TYR A 178 22.98 -1.09 -22.60
C TYR A 178 21.92 0.00 -22.72
N ASP A 179 22.26 1.19 -23.23
CA ASP A 179 21.30 2.29 -23.40
C ASP A 179 20.24 1.97 -24.46
N LEU A 180 20.55 1.10 -25.43
CA LEU A 180 19.57 0.58 -26.40
C LEU A 180 18.51 -0.29 -25.70
N LYS A 181 18.94 -1.11 -24.74
CA LYS A 181 18.05 -2.00 -23.98
C LYS A 181 17.21 -1.23 -22.97
N PHE A 182 17.84 -0.28 -22.27
CA PHE A 182 17.25 0.44 -21.16
C PHE A 182 16.63 1.79 -21.54
N LYS A 183 16.70 2.18 -22.82
CA LYS A 183 16.03 3.34 -23.40
C LYS A 183 16.32 4.65 -22.65
N GLY A 184 17.51 4.78 -22.08
CA GLY A 184 17.93 5.99 -21.34
C GLY A 184 17.24 6.20 -19.99
N ARG A 185 16.53 5.19 -19.47
CA ARG A 185 15.90 5.25 -18.13
C ARG A 185 16.87 4.99 -16.98
N TYR A 186 18.05 4.48 -17.28
CA TYR A 186 19.06 4.13 -16.31
C TYR A 186 20.34 4.90 -16.58
N TRP A 187 20.97 5.39 -15.52
CA TRP A 187 22.31 5.95 -15.57
C TRP A 187 23.17 5.27 -14.51
N GLY A 188 24.01 4.33 -14.96
CA GLY A 188 24.71 3.40 -14.07
C GLY A 188 23.71 2.65 -13.18
N LYS A 189 23.74 2.95 -11.88
CA LYS A 189 22.88 2.31 -10.86
C LYS A 189 21.57 3.05 -10.57
N PHE A 190 21.38 4.24 -11.12
CA PHE A 190 20.24 5.09 -10.81
C PHE A 190 19.13 4.94 -11.84
N PHE A 191 17.89 4.88 -11.36
CA PHE A 191 16.68 4.88 -12.18
C PHE A 191 16.09 6.29 -12.27
N LEU A 192 15.93 6.80 -13.49
CA LEU A 192 15.46 8.15 -13.77
C LEU A 192 13.94 8.16 -13.99
N LYS A 193 13.17 8.38 -12.92
CA LYS A 193 11.69 8.36 -12.94
C LYS A 193 11.04 9.41 -13.85
N HIS A 194 11.74 10.50 -14.15
CA HIS A 194 11.23 11.60 -14.97
C HIS A 194 11.47 11.39 -16.47
N ARG A 195 12.28 10.38 -16.85
CA ARG A 195 12.54 10.04 -18.25
C ARG A 195 11.41 9.14 -18.76
N VAL A 196 10.90 9.48 -19.93
CA VAL A 196 9.76 8.81 -20.58
C VAL A 196 10.25 8.04 -21.80
#